data_AF-A0AAD9DLT6-F1
#
_entry.id   AF-A0AAD9DLT6-F1
#
_cell.length_a   1.000
_cell.length_b   1.000
_cell.length_c   1.000
_cell.angle_alpha   90.00
_cell.angle_beta   90.00
_cell.angle_gamma   90.00
#
_symmetry.space_group_name_H-M   'P 1'
#
loop_
_entity.id
_entity.type
_entity.pdbx_description
1 polymer ?
#
loop_
_entity_poly.entity_id
_entity_poly.type
_entity_poly.pdbx_seq_one_letter_code
_entity_poly.pdbx_strand_id
1 'polypeptide(L)'
;MATSSFTIIVKFADDTVVMGLISDNDEKVYMEEIKHLENWFQENNLLLIVSKTKELIVECSNKQEWHYQPVRINETMVERVDSFKYLGVHISQDLSWSHHNNSLAKKARQRLYHLRCL
;
A
#
# COMPACT_ATOMS: atom_id res chain seq x y z
N MET A 1 -14.22 -11.16 -10.96
CA MET A 1 -12.98 -11.40 -10.20
C MET A 1 -13.39 -11.88 -8.83
N ALA A 2 -12.95 -13.06 -8.44
CA ALA A 2 -13.40 -13.72 -7.23
C ALA A 2 -12.91 -12.94 -6.00
N THR A 3 -13.83 -12.46 -5.18
CA THR A 3 -13.54 -12.02 -3.82
C THR A 3 -13.41 -13.26 -2.95
N SER A 4 -12.19 -13.74 -2.76
CA SER A 4 -11.87 -14.53 -1.56
C SER A 4 -12.25 -13.68 -0.34
N SER A 5 -12.90 -14.28 0.67
CA SER A 5 -13.52 -13.57 1.81
C SER A 5 -12.57 -12.68 2.63
N PHE A 6 -11.26 -12.79 2.39
CA PHE A 6 -10.20 -12.09 3.12
C PHE A 6 -9.38 -11.10 2.27
N THR A 7 -9.65 -10.99 0.96
CA THR A 7 -8.89 -10.11 0.06
C THR A 7 -9.82 -9.13 -0.64
N ILE A 8 -9.48 -7.84 -0.57
CA ILE A 8 -10.19 -6.73 -1.19
C ILE A 8 -9.30 -6.11 -2.26
N ILE A 9 -9.82 -5.98 -3.47
CA ILE A 9 -9.16 -5.27 -4.57
C ILE A 9 -9.90 -3.97 -4.83
N VAL A 10 -9.20 -2.85 -4.73
CA VAL A 10 -9.71 -1.51 -5.03
C VAL A 10 -8.97 -0.98 -6.26
N LYS A 11 -9.72 -0.51 -7.26
CA LYS A 11 -9.16 0.11 -8.46
C LYS A 11 -9.60 1.56 -8.55
N PHE A 12 -8.67 2.45 -8.86
CA PHE A 12 -8.94 3.86 -9.12
C PHE A 12 -8.04 4.35 -10.26
N ALA A 13 -8.64 4.69 -11.41
CA ALA A 13 -7.90 5.01 -12.63
C ALA A 13 -6.85 3.92 -12.96
N ASP A 14 -5.57 4.27 -12.98
CA ASP A 14 -4.43 3.38 -13.18
C ASP A 14 -3.92 2.71 -11.89
N ASP A 15 -4.32 3.20 -10.72
CA ASP A 15 -3.92 2.65 -9.43
C ASP A 15 -4.77 1.42 -9.07
N THR A 16 -4.11 0.37 -8.59
CA THR A 16 -4.76 -0.84 -8.04
C THR A 16 -4.17 -1.13 -6.67
N VAL A 17 -5.04 -1.30 -5.67
CA VAL A 17 -4.68 -1.66 -4.30
C VAL A 17 -5.24 -3.03 -3.99
N VAL A 18 -4.38 -3.92 -3.49
CA VAL A 18 -4.78 -5.23 -2.97
C VAL A 18 -4.55 -5.22 -1.48
N MET A 19 -5.62 -5.45 -0.71
CA MET A 19 -5.57 -5.60 0.73
C MET A 19 -5.94 -7.02 1.09
N GLY A 20 -5.03 -7.75 1.73
CA GLY A 20 -5.31 -9.05 2.33
C GLY A 20 -5.34 -8.94 3.85
N LEU A 21 -6.38 -9.50 4.46
CA LEU A 21 -6.38 -9.73 5.91
C LEU A 21 -5.60 -11.02 6.19
N ILE A 22 -4.47 -10.90 6.87
CA ILE A 22 -3.69 -12.06 7.31
C ILE A 22 -4.19 -12.48 8.70
N SER A 23 -4.71 -13.71 8.79
CA SER A 23 -5.10 -14.35 10.05
C SER A 23 -4.17 -15.51 10.37
N ASP A 24 -3.92 -15.77 11.66
CA ASP A 24 -3.14 -16.92 12.13
C ASP A 24 -1.73 -17.03 11.51
N ASN A 25 -1.15 -15.91 11.07
CA ASN A 25 0.15 -15.84 10.40
C ASN A 25 0.23 -16.64 9.08
N ASP A 26 -0.92 -16.91 8.45
CA ASP A 26 -0.94 -17.55 7.14
C ASP A 26 -1.18 -16.50 6.04
N GLU A 27 -0.08 -16.08 5.40
CA GLU A 27 -0.10 -15.15 4.28
C GLU A 27 -0.34 -15.84 2.92
N LYS A 28 -0.49 -17.17 2.87
CA LYS A 28 -0.59 -17.91 1.61
C LYS A 28 -1.73 -17.45 0.73
N VAL A 29 -2.91 -17.20 1.32
CA VAL A 29 -4.08 -16.73 0.56
C VAL A 29 -3.78 -15.39 -0.10
N TYR A 30 -3.15 -14.47 0.63
CA TYR A 30 -2.74 -13.18 0.08
C TYR A 30 -1.70 -13.34 -1.05
N MET A 31 -0.70 -14.20 -0.85
CA MET A 31 0.33 -14.47 -1.85
C MET A 31 -0.21 -15.16 -3.11
N GLU A 32 -1.19 -16.05 -2.97
CA GLU A 32 -1.90 -16.68 -4.10
C GLU A 32 -2.73 -15.66 -4.88
N GLU A 33 -3.41 -14.74 -4.20
CA GLU A 33 -4.16 -13.65 -4.84
C GLU A 33 -3.24 -12.68 -5.59
N ILE A 34 -2.05 -12.37 -5.06
CA ILE A 34 -1.06 -11.56 -5.79
C ILE A 34 -0.63 -12.26 -7.08
N LYS A 35 -0.37 -13.57 -7.04
CA LYS A 35 -0.01 -14.35 -8.25
C LYS A 35 -1.15 -14.38 -9.25
N HIS A 36 -2.39 -14.55 -8.78
CA HIS A 36 -3.55 -14.51 -9.66
C HIS A 36 -3.70 -13.13 -10.32
N LEU A 37 -3.49 -12.06 -9.56
CA LEU A 37 -3.49 -10.70 -10.08
C LEU A 37 -2.37 -10.52 -11.12
N GLU A 38 -1.15 -10.93 -10.83
CA GLU A 38 0.00 -10.87 -11.74
C GLU A 38 -0.31 -11.57 -13.08
N ASN A 39 -0.86 -12.78 -13.03
CA ASN A 39 -1.30 -13.51 -14.23
C ASN A 39 -2.37 -12.73 -15.00
N TRP A 40 -3.35 -12.16 -14.31
CA TRP A 40 -4.37 -11.34 -14.96
C TRP A 40 -3.77 -10.10 -15.64
N PHE A 41 -2.80 -9.42 -15.01
CA PHE A 41 -2.08 -8.31 -15.64
C PHE A 41 -1.38 -8.76 -16.93
N GLN A 42 -0.68 -9.91 -16.90
CA GLN A 42 0.00 -10.46 -18.06
C GLN A 42 -0.97 -10.83 -19.19
N GLU A 43 -2.07 -11.53 -18.87
CA GLU A 43 -3.11 -11.92 -19.84
C GLU A 43 -3.78 -10.71 -20.50
N ASN A 44 -3.89 -9.59 -19.77
CA ASN A 44 -4.50 -8.35 -20.26
C ASN A 44 -3.48 -7.39 -20.88
N ASN A 45 -2.23 -7.82 -21.10
CA ASN A 45 -1.14 -7.00 -21.63
C ASN A 45 -0.90 -5.70 -20.83
N LEU A 46 -1.13 -5.75 -19.52
CA LEU A 46 -0.89 -4.65 -18.60
C LEU A 46 0.48 -4.82 -17.93
N LEU A 47 1.29 -3.77 -17.97
CA LEU A 47 2.63 -3.80 -17.40
C LEU A 47 2.61 -3.33 -15.94
N LEU A 48 3.02 -4.21 -15.03
CA LEU A 48 3.15 -3.90 -13.61
C LEU A 48 4.55 -3.35 -13.31
N ILE A 49 4.63 -2.06 -12.98
CA ILE A 49 5.90 -1.38 -12.69
C ILE A 49 6.28 -1.61 -11.22
N VAL A 50 7.08 -2.65 -10.95
CA VAL A 50 7.47 -3.07 -9.58
C VAL A 50 8.11 -1.92 -8.77
N SER A 51 8.86 -1.02 -9.41
CA SER A 51 9.47 0.12 -8.72
C SER A 51 8.48 1.16 -8.20
N LYS A 52 7.27 1.21 -8.78
CA LYS A 52 6.16 2.08 -8.32
C LYS A 52 5.24 1.37 -7.32
N THR A 53 5.21 0.04 -7.34
CA THR A 53 4.46 -0.75 -6.37
C THR A 53 5.12 -0.68 -5.00
N LYS A 54 4.32 -0.46 -3.96
CA LYS A 54 4.76 -0.43 -2.57
C LYS A 54 3.93 -1.41 -1.75
N GLU A 55 4.58 -2.09 -0.83
CA GLU A 55 3.93 -2.92 0.18
C GLU A 55 3.89 -2.15 1.50
N LEU A 56 2.72 -2.06 2.12
CA LEU A 56 2.53 -1.49 3.43
C LEU A 56 1.88 -2.55 4.31
N ILE A 57 2.55 -2.92 5.39
CA ILE A 57 2.00 -3.84 6.39
C ILE A 57 1.47 -3.01 7.54
N VAL A 58 0.22 -3.26 7.93
CA VAL A 58 -0.43 -2.59 9.06
C VAL A 58 -0.60 -3.63 10.15
N GLU A 59 0.09 -3.41 11.27
CA GLU A 59 -0.02 -4.28 12.43
C GLU A 59 -0.69 -3.53 13.60
N CYS A 60 -1.85 -4.03 14.04
CA CYS A 60 -2.59 -3.46 15.16
C CYS A 60 -2.27 -4.14 16.52
N SER A 61 -1.37 -5.11 16.54
CA SER A 61 -1.06 -5.92 17.72
C SER A 61 0.33 -5.58 18.27
N ASN A 62 0.43 -5.26 19.56
CA ASN A 62 1.69 -4.86 20.20
C ASN A 62 2.56 -6.04 20.65
N LYS A 63 2.31 -7.27 20.18
CA LYS A 63 2.72 -8.48 20.89
C LYS A 63 3.69 -9.41 20.18
N GLN A 64 4.00 -9.21 18.90
CA GLN A 64 4.93 -10.11 18.22
C GLN A 64 5.60 -9.44 17.01
N GLU A 65 6.91 -9.61 16.86
CA GLU A 65 7.58 -9.31 15.59
C GLU A 65 7.22 -10.43 14.60
N TRP A 66 6.47 -10.08 13.55
CA TRP A 66 6.13 -11.03 12.49
C TRP A 66 7.09 -10.88 11.32
N HIS A 67 7.62 -12.00 10.86
CA HIS A 67 8.50 -12.07 9.70
C HIS A 67 7.69 -12.50 8.46
N TYR A 68 6.88 -11.58 7.92
CA TYR A 68 6.17 -11.78 6.65
C TYR A 68 7.14 -11.82 5.48
N GLN A 69 6.95 -12.77 4.56
CA GLN A 69 7.78 -12.85 3.36
C GLN A 69 7.58 -11.59 2.51
N PRO A 70 8.64 -11.02 1.92
CA PRO A 70 8.49 -9.92 0.98
C PRO A 70 7.69 -10.35 -0.25
N VAL A 71 6.74 -9.52 -0.67
CA VAL A 71 6.02 -9.72 -1.93
C VAL A 71 7.00 -9.63 -3.10
N ARG A 72 6.89 -10.59 -4.03
CA ARG A 72 7.67 -10.62 -5.27
C ARG A 72 6.72 -10.56 -6.47
N ILE A 73 7.06 -9.73 -7.44
CA ILE A 73 6.36 -9.61 -8.72
C ILE A 73 7.43 -9.70 -9.81
N ASN A 74 7.25 -10.61 -10.78
CA ASN A 74 8.23 -10.95 -11.81
C ASN A 74 9.64 -11.18 -11.21
N GLU A 75 9.73 -12.01 -10.16
CA GLU A 75 10.98 -12.29 -9.41
C GLU A 75 11.65 -11.07 -8.74
N THR A 76 11.03 -9.90 -8.82
CA THR A 76 11.54 -8.66 -8.23
C THR A 76 10.82 -8.37 -6.92
N MET A 77 11.59 -8.09 -5.87
CA MET A 77 11.04 -7.75 -4.56
C MET A 77 10.36 -6.38 -4.59
N VAL A 78 9.12 -6.32 -4.09
CA VAL A 78 8.40 -5.06 -3.89
C VAL A 78 8.98 -4.34 -2.69
N GLU A 79 9.13 -3.02 -2.79
CA GLU A 79 9.61 -2.21 -1.67
C GLU A 79 8.55 -2.15 -0.56
N ARG A 80 8.94 -2.60 0.65
CA ARG A 80 8.15 -2.43 1.87
C ARG A 80 8.42 -1.05 2.48
N VAL A 81 7.36 -0.33 2.81
CA VAL A 81 7.43 1.04 3.31
C VAL A 81 6.60 1.20 4.58
N ASP A 82 7.02 2.12 5.46
CA ASP A 82 6.31 2.43 6.70
C ASP A 82 5.18 3.44 6.50
N SER A 83 5.26 4.24 5.42
CA SER A 83 4.22 5.17 5.02
C SER A 83 4.26 5.41 3.52
N PHE A 84 3.08 5.54 2.91
CA PHE A 84 2.93 5.83 1.50
C PHE A 84 1.82 6.85 1.27
N LYS A 85 1.97 7.66 0.21
CA LYS A 85 0.96 8.64 -0.17
C LYS A 85 0.06 8.05 -1.26
N TYR A 86 -1.17 7.71 -0.90
CA TYR A 86 -2.19 7.21 -1.82
C TYR A 86 -3.32 8.25 -1.98
N LEU A 87 -3.63 8.64 -3.22
CA LEU A 87 -4.68 9.61 -3.58
C LEU A 87 -4.69 10.91 -2.74
N GLY A 88 -3.51 11.40 -2.35
CA GLY A 88 -3.39 12.63 -1.56
C GLY A 88 -3.28 12.44 -0.04
N VAL A 89 -3.59 11.24 0.47
CA VAL A 89 -3.54 10.90 1.89
C VAL A 89 -2.27 10.11 2.19
N HIS A 90 -1.61 10.41 3.31
CA HIS A 90 -0.50 9.59 3.78
C HIS A 90 -1.07 8.49 4.67
N ILE A 91 -0.91 7.25 4.26
CA ILE A 91 -1.25 6.05 5.02
C ILE A 91 0.03 5.60 5.70
N SER A 92 -0.03 5.31 6.99
CA SER A 92 1.11 4.89 7.81
C SER A 92 0.86 3.49 8.37
N GLN A 93 1.91 2.71 8.57
CA GLN A 93 1.82 1.34 9.11
C GLN A 93 1.19 1.28 10.51
N ASP A 94 1.41 2.34 11.30
CA ASP A 94 0.87 2.52 12.65
C ASP A 94 -0.54 3.14 12.64
N LEU A 95 -1.10 3.37 11.44
CA LEU A 95 -2.35 4.11 11.19
C LEU A 95 -2.39 5.51 11.84
N SER A 96 -1.23 6.07 12.21
CA SER A 96 -1.18 7.41 12.78
C SER A 96 -1.34 8.46 11.69
N TRP A 97 -2.11 9.50 12.03
CA TRP A 97 -2.31 10.65 11.16
C TRP A 97 -1.14 11.64 11.18
N SER A 98 -0.09 11.37 11.95
CA SER A 98 1.04 12.27 12.21
C SER A 98 1.72 12.72 10.91
N HIS A 99 2.06 11.78 10.03
CA HIS A 99 2.70 12.09 8.73
C HIS A 99 1.80 12.95 7.85
N HIS A 100 0.52 12.61 7.75
CA HIS A 100 -0.45 13.36 6.96
C HIS A 100 -0.62 14.79 7.50
N ASN A 101 -0.88 14.92 8.80
CA ASN A 101 -1.13 16.20 9.47
C ASN A 101 0.09 17.12 9.37
N ASN A 102 1.29 16.61 9.60
CA ASN A 102 2.53 17.39 9.48
C ASN A 102 2.75 17.87 8.04
N SER A 103 2.50 17.01 7.04
CA SER A 103 2.57 17.37 5.62
C SER A 103 1.57 18.48 5.26
N LEU A 104 0.34 18.39 5.76
CA LEU A 104 -0.72 19.38 5.54
C LEU A 104 -0.40 20.72 6.22
N ALA A 105 -0.01 20.68 7.50
CA ALA A 105 0.37 21.86 8.27
C ALA A 105 1.58 22.59 7.65
N LYS A 106 2.57 21.85 7.13
CA LYS A 106 3.72 22.43 6.41
C LYS A 106 3.27 23.17 5.16
N LYS A 107 2.40 22.57 4.33
CA LYS A 107 1.87 23.21 3.12
C LYS A 107 1.03 24.45 3.44
N ALA A 108 0.18 24.38 4.46
CA ALA A 108 -0.62 25.51 4.91
C ALA A 108 0.28 26.68 5.36
N ARG A 109 1.30 26.40 6.16
CA ARG A 109 2.28 27.40 6.62
C ARG A 109 3.03 28.07 5.47
N GLN A 110 3.46 27.29 4.47
CA GLN A 110 4.11 27.84 3.27
C GLN A 110 3.19 28.80 2.50
N ARG A 111 1.92 28.43 2.33
CA ARG A 111 0.93 29.29 1.66
C ARG A 111 0.64 30.56 2.46
N LEU A 112 0.49 30.46 3.78
CA LEU A 112 0.31 31.61 4.66
C LEU A 112 1.52 32.55 4.63
N TYR A 113 2.74 32.01 4.57
CA TYR A 113 3.93 32.82 4.43
C TYR A 113 3.93 33.62 3.13
N HIS A 114 3.60 32.99 1.99
CA HIS A 114 3.48 33.72 0.72
C HIS A 114 2.41 34.81 0.78
N LEU A 115 1.25 34.55 1.40
CA LEU A 115 0.20 35.55 1.57
C LEU A 115 0.61 36.71 2.49
N ARG A 116 1.46 36.47 3.49
CA ARG A 116 2.02 37.51 4.37
C ARG A 116 3.05 38.39 3.66
N CYS A 117 3.74 37.86 2.65
CA CYS A 117 4.78 38.57 1.90
C CYS A 117 4.24 39.33 0.67
N LEU A 118 2.95 39.16 0.35
CA LEU A 118 2.21 40.04 -0.57
C LEU A 118 1.78 41.32 0.16
#